data_AF-A0A6V7PM58-F1
#
_entry.id   AF-A0A6V7PM58-F1
#
_cell.length_a   1.000
_cell.length_b   1.000
_cell.length_c   1.000
_cell.angle_alpha   90.00
_cell.angle_beta   90.00
_cell.angle_gamma   90.00
#
_symmetry.space_group_name_H-M   'P 1'
#
loop_
_entity.id
_entity.type
_entity.pdbx_description
1 polymer ?
#
loop_
_entity_poly.entity_id
_entity_poly.type
_entity_poly.pdbx_seq_one_letter_code
_entity_poly.pdbx_strand_id
1 'polypeptide(L)'
;MGESSSSSSSSGAPTPVKDPRTIARKYQLELCKRAVEKNTIVYLGTGCGKTHIAVLLMYELGHLIRKPSKQVCVFLAPTVPLVRQVLYIAFTWFQYYLCEMGLE
;
A
#
# COMPACT_ATOMS: atom_id res chain seq x y z
N MET A 1 21.01 47.20 -10.46
CA MET A 1 20.27 46.08 -9.84
C MET A 1 20.72 44.81 -10.55
N GLY A 2 21.17 43.82 -9.80
CA GLY A 2 22.02 42.72 -10.29
C GLY A 2 21.35 41.69 -11.18
N GLU A 3 22.20 41.02 -11.96
CA GLU A 3 21.92 39.81 -12.74
C GLU A 3 21.66 38.60 -11.83
N SER A 4 20.85 37.65 -12.32
CA SER A 4 21.25 36.23 -12.37
C SER A 4 20.29 35.45 -13.27
N SER A 5 20.86 34.97 -14.37
CA SER A 5 20.40 33.91 -15.23
C SER A 5 20.37 32.57 -14.48
N SER A 6 19.40 31.70 -14.77
CA SER A 6 19.67 30.27 -15.01
C SER A 6 18.40 29.54 -15.45
N SER A 7 18.43 29.11 -16.70
CA SER A 7 17.64 28.05 -17.30
C SER A 7 17.80 26.71 -16.57
N SER A 8 16.72 25.94 -16.44
CA SER A 8 16.76 24.49 -16.68
C SER A 8 15.35 23.93 -16.88
N SER A 9 15.04 23.67 -18.14
CA SER A 9 14.09 22.64 -18.56
C SER A 9 14.56 21.28 -18.05
N SER A 10 13.72 20.57 -17.30
CA SER A 10 13.81 19.11 -17.19
C SER A 10 12.45 18.50 -17.47
N SER A 11 12.29 18.12 -18.73
CA SER A 11 11.38 17.09 -19.19
C SER A 11 11.52 15.86 -18.30
N GLY A 12 10.40 15.39 -17.76
CA GLY A 12 10.33 14.15 -17.00
C GLY A 12 8.89 13.82 -16.72
N ALA A 13 8.23 13.13 -17.64
CA ALA A 13 6.98 12.45 -17.32
C ALA A 13 7.28 11.41 -16.22
N PRO A 14 6.56 11.38 -15.10
CA PRO A 14 6.50 10.19 -14.27
C PRO A 14 5.26 9.41 -14.68
N THR A 15 5.50 8.13 -14.92
CA THR A 15 4.57 7.03 -15.18
C THR A 15 3.29 7.08 -14.33
N PRO A 16 2.19 6.42 -14.74
CA PRO A 16 0.98 6.30 -13.92
C PRO A 16 1.26 5.41 -12.70
N VAL A 17 1.95 5.98 -11.71
CA VAL A 17 2.22 5.38 -10.40
C VAL A 17 0.92 5.42 -9.61
N LYS A 18 0.25 4.27 -9.54
CA LYS A 18 -0.99 4.12 -8.76
C LYS A 18 -0.64 3.93 -7.29
N ASP A 19 -0.20 4.98 -6.61
CA ASP A 19 0.05 4.93 -5.17
C ASP A 19 -1.29 4.54 -4.48
N PRO A 20 -1.32 3.48 -3.65
CA PRO A 20 -2.54 2.98 -3.01
C PRO A 20 -3.26 4.05 -2.21
N ARG A 21 -2.50 5.02 -1.69
CA ARG A 21 -2.99 6.13 -0.87
C ARG A 21 -3.75 7.14 -1.71
N THR A 22 -3.45 7.26 -3.01
CA THR A 22 -4.19 8.12 -3.94
C THR A 22 -5.55 7.53 -4.33
N ILE A 23 -5.66 6.19 -4.32
CA ILE A 23 -6.91 5.46 -4.59
C ILE A 23 -7.76 5.32 -3.33
N ALA A 24 -7.14 5.39 -2.14
CA ALA A 24 -7.81 5.18 -0.87
C ALA A 24 -8.72 6.35 -0.47
N ARG A 25 -9.90 6.02 0.05
CA ARG A 25 -10.82 7.00 0.63
C ARG A 25 -10.31 7.49 1.99
N LYS A 26 -10.70 8.71 2.40
CA LYS A 26 -10.27 9.32 3.68
C LYS A 26 -10.42 8.37 4.88
N TYR A 27 -11.54 7.65 5.00
CA TYR A 27 -11.77 6.70 6.10
C TYR A 27 -10.80 5.50 6.06
N GLN A 28 -10.39 5.04 4.88
CA GLN A 28 -9.47 3.91 4.73
C GLN A 28 -8.07 4.30 5.18
N LEU A 29 -7.63 5.52 4.84
CA LEU A 29 -6.37 6.10 5.31
C LEU A 29 -6.35 6.26 6.82
N GLU A 30 -7.44 6.79 7.40
CA GLU A 30 -7.52 6.97 8.85
C GLU A 30 -7.53 5.64 9.61
N LEU A 31 -8.25 4.64 9.10
CA LEU A 31 -8.24 3.28 9.66
C LEU A 31 -6.87 2.62 9.53
N CYS A 32 -6.19 2.80 8.39
CA CYS A 32 -4.83 2.31 8.19
C CYS A 32 -3.87 2.93 9.22
N LYS A 33 -3.89 4.26 9.37
CA LYS A 33 -3.03 4.96 10.33
C LYS A 33 -3.22 4.45 11.75
N ARG A 34 -4.48 4.26 12.17
CA ARG A 34 -4.80 3.68 13.50
C ARG A 34 -4.27 2.25 13.63
N ALA A 35 -4.34 1.44 12.57
CA ALA A 35 -3.86 0.06 12.56
C ALA A 35 -2.32 -0.06 12.56
N VAL A 36 -1.61 0.93 12.02
CA VAL A 36 -0.14 1.04 12.11
C VAL A 36 0.30 1.35 13.54
N GLU A 37 -0.40 2.26 14.22
CA GLU A 37 -0.06 2.70 15.58
C GLU A 37 -0.46 1.67 16.66
N LYS A 38 -1.59 0.96 16.47
CA LYS A 38 -2.11 0.00 17.44
C LYS A 38 -2.95 -1.10 16.80
N ASN A 39 -3.02 -2.25 17.48
CA ASN A 39 -3.91 -3.36 17.11
C ASN A 39 -5.36 -2.86 17.02
N THR A 40 -5.93 -2.90 15.81
CA THR A 40 -7.24 -2.32 15.51
C THR A 40 -8.15 -3.35 14.87
N ILE A 41 -9.37 -3.50 15.41
CA ILE A 41 -10.44 -4.29 14.79
C ILE A 41 -11.32 -3.34 13.98
N VAL A 42 -11.41 -3.58 12.67
CA VAL A 42 -12.17 -2.76 11.74
C VAL A 42 -13.44 -3.50 11.32
N TYR A 43 -14.60 -2.98 11.73
CA TYR A 43 -15.90 -3.50 11.29
C TYR A 43 -16.44 -2.69 10.10
N LEU A 44 -16.51 -3.32 8.93
CA LEU A 44 -16.99 -2.69 7.69
C LEU A 44 -17.88 -3.68 6.92
N GLY A 45 -18.91 -3.14 6.25
CA GLY A 45 -19.76 -3.90 5.33
C GLY A 45 -19.01 -4.49 4.14
N THR A 46 -19.62 -5.44 3.43
CA THR A 46 -19.12 -5.94 2.15
C THR A 46 -19.12 -4.80 1.12
N GLY A 47 -18.15 -4.79 0.20
CA GLY A 47 -18.00 -3.70 -0.79
C GLY A 47 -17.37 -2.39 -0.27
N CYS A 48 -17.13 -2.24 1.03
CA CYS A 48 -16.50 -1.02 1.60
C CYS A 48 -14.96 -0.94 1.40
N GLY A 49 -14.35 -1.92 0.74
CA GLY A 49 -12.91 -1.94 0.45
C GLY A 49 -12.02 -2.41 1.61
N LYS A 50 -12.47 -3.37 2.41
CA LYS A 50 -11.66 -3.99 3.49
C LYS A 50 -10.30 -4.50 3.00
N THR A 51 -10.29 -5.16 1.85
CA THR A 51 -9.06 -5.66 1.21
C THR A 51 -8.11 -4.51 0.87
N HIS A 52 -8.63 -3.37 0.41
CA HIS A 52 -7.83 -2.18 0.11
C HIS A 52 -7.15 -1.63 1.37
N ILE A 53 -7.86 -1.59 2.50
CA ILE A 53 -7.27 -1.16 3.79
C ILE A 53 -6.11 -2.08 4.18
N ALA A 54 -6.25 -3.40 3.99
CA ALA A 54 -5.17 -4.33 4.29
C ALA A 54 -3.95 -4.12 3.36
N VAL A 55 -4.19 -3.82 2.08
CA VAL A 55 -3.12 -3.45 1.14
C VAL A 55 -2.41 -2.16 1.57
N LEU A 56 -3.14 -1.13 2.02
CA LEU A 56 -2.54 0.08 2.59
C LEU A 56 -1.70 -0.23 3.82
N LEU A 57 -2.17 -1.12 4.69
CA LEU A 57 -1.45 -1.50 5.90
C LEU A 57 -0.18 -2.26 5.57
N MET A 58 -0.23 -3.18 4.59
CA MET A 58 0.96 -3.86 4.08
C MET A 58 1.96 -2.90 3.44
N TYR A 59 1.48 -1.83 2.80
CA TYR A 59 2.34 -0.80 2.23
C TYR A 59 3.06 -0.01 3.34
N GLU A 60 2.31 0.50 4.32
CA GLU A 60 2.88 1.28 5.43
C GLU A 60 3.80 0.42 6.31
N LEU A 61 3.41 -0.83 6.62
CA LEU A 61 4.23 -1.77 7.39
C LEU A 61 5.22 -2.57 6.53
N GLY A 62 5.30 -2.30 5.22
CA GLY A 62 6.12 -3.04 4.27
C GLY A 62 7.61 -3.04 4.63
N HIS A 63 8.08 -1.94 5.20
CA HIS A 63 9.44 -1.80 5.71
C HIS A 63 9.75 -2.75 6.87
N LEU A 64 8.75 -3.14 7.68
CA LEU A 64 8.92 -4.08 8.79
C LEU A 64 8.93 -5.54 8.33
N ILE A 65 8.39 -5.87 7.17
CA ILE A 65 8.40 -7.25 6.61
C ILE A 65 9.54 -7.47 5.61
N ARG A 66 10.27 -6.40 5.21
CA ARG A 66 11.45 -6.49 4.34
C ARG A 66 12.65 -7.05 5.12
N LYS A 67 13.46 -7.91 4.49
CA LYS A 67 14.72 -8.41 5.07
C LYS A 67 15.62 -7.22 5.47
N PRO A 68 16.31 -7.29 6.63
CA PRO A 68 16.57 -8.48 7.46
C PRO A 68 15.50 -8.80 8.51
N SER A 69 14.30 -8.22 8.43
CA SER A 69 13.26 -8.46 9.44
C SER A 69 12.70 -9.89 9.43
N LYS A 70 12.31 -10.36 10.62
CA LYS A 70 11.65 -11.66 10.87
C LYS A 70 10.12 -11.55 10.94
N GLN A 71 9.55 -10.36 10.69
CA GLN A 71 8.10 -10.19 10.75
C GLN A 71 7.42 -10.78 9.51
N VAL A 72 6.25 -11.38 9.73
CA VAL A 72 5.45 -12.07 8.70
C VAL A 72 4.03 -11.51 8.71
N CYS A 73 3.50 -11.19 7.53
CA CYS A 73 2.09 -10.81 7.36
C CYS A 73 1.25 -12.04 7.03
N VAL A 74 0.18 -12.28 7.78
CA VAL A 74 -0.71 -13.45 7.60
C VAL A 74 -2.13 -12.99 7.32
N PHE A 75 -2.74 -13.55 6.27
CA PHE A 75 -4.15 -13.34 5.93
C PHE A 75 -4.98 -14.57 6.27
N LEU A 76 -5.94 -14.41 7.18
CA LEU A 76 -6.86 -15.46 7.58
C LEU A 76 -8.22 -15.24 6.90
N ALA A 77 -8.76 -16.29 6.27
CA ALA A 77 -10.11 -16.30 5.76
C ALA A 77 -10.78 -17.64 6.11
N PRO A 78 -12.11 -17.66 6.35
CA PRO A 78 -12.80 -18.83 6.88
C PRO A 78 -12.94 -19.97 5.87
N THR A 79 -12.83 -19.71 4.57
CA THR A 79 -13.02 -20.72 3.53
C THR A 79 -11.99 -20.59 2.40
N VAL A 80 -11.64 -21.72 1.78
CA VAL A 80 -10.67 -21.80 0.67
C VAL A 80 -11.01 -20.90 -0.52
N PRO A 81 -12.28 -20.76 -0.96
CA PRO A 81 -12.63 -19.85 -2.05
C PRO A 81 -12.34 -18.38 -1.71
N LEU A 82 -12.61 -17.96 -0.47
CA LEU A 82 -12.32 -16.60 0.01
C LEU A 82 -10.82 -16.36 0.12
N VAL A 83 -10.05 -17.36 0.58
CA VAL A 83 -8.58 -17.29 0.57
C VAL A 83 -8.09 -17.02 -0.84
N ARG A 84 -8.53 -17.79 -1.84
CA ARG A 84 -8.09 -17.59 -3.24
C ARG A 84 -8.43 -16.20 -3.77
N GLN A 85 -9.63 -15.70 -3.48
CA GLN A 85 -10.07 -14.39 -3.95
C GLN A 85 -9.25 -13.25 -3.32
N VAL A 86 -9.04 -13.29 -1.99
CA VAL A 86 -8.25 -12.29 -1.29
C VAL A 86 -6.77 -12.40 -1.68
N LEU A 87 -6.25 -13.63 -1.80
CA LEU A 87 -4.86 -13.89 -2.18
C LEU A 87 -4.58 -13.39 -3.59
N TYR A 88 -5.46 -13.62 -4.56
CA TYR A 88 -5.25 -13.12 -5.92
C TYR A 88 -5.08 -11.60 -5.93
N ILE A 89 -6.01 -10.88 -5.28
CA ILE A 89 -5.95 -9.43 -5.18
C ILE A 89 -4.70 -9.01 -4.40
N ALA A 90 -4.52 -9.51 -3.17
CA ALA A 90 -3.40 -9.16 -2.32
C ALA A 90 -2.05 -9.46 -2.99
N PHE A 91 -1.92 -10.57 -3.71
CA PHE A 91 -0.70 -10.96 -4.41
C PHE A 91 -0.43 -10.07 -5.63
N THR A 92 -1.46 -9.72 -6.41
CA THR A 92 -1.29 -8.76 -7.52
C THR A 92 -0.82 -7.39 -6.99
N TRP A 93 -1.42 -6.90 -5.91
CA TRP A 93 -0.97 -5.67 -5.26
C TRP A 93 0.43 -5.83 -4.67
N PHE A 94 0.72 -6.93 -3.97
CA PHE A 94 2.01 -7.18 -3.34
C PHE A 94 3.15 -7.32 -4.35
N GLN A 95 2.94 -8.01 -5.47
CA GLN A 95 3.91 -8.07 -6.57
C GLN A 95 4.14 -6.69 -7.20
N TYR A 96 3.07 -5.91 -7.40
CA TYR A 96 3.19 -4.54 -7.86
C TYR A 96 4.02 -3.68 -6.90
N TYR A 97 3.81 -3.80 -5.58
CA TYR A 97 4.61 -3.09 -4.57
C TYR A 97 6.05 -3.56 -4.45
N LEU A 98 6.30 -4.88 -4.50
CA LEU A 98 7.67 -5.40 -4.47
C LEU A 98 8.47 -4.90 -5.67
N CYS A 99 7.81 -4.80 -6.84
CA CYS A 99 8.39 -4.21 -8.05
C CYS A 99 8.68 -2.70 -7.86
N GLU A 100 7.77 -1.96 -7.21
CA GLU A 100 7.91 -0.51 -6.96
C GLU A 100 8.99 -0.18 -5.91
N MET A 101 9.21 -1.07 -4.93
CA MET A 101 10.11 -0.85 -3.78
C MET A 101 11.57 -1.22 -4.05
N GLY A 102 11.97 -1.53 -5.29
CA GLY A 102 13.37 -1.73 -5.68
C GLY A 102 14.07 -2.77 -4.80
N LEU A 103 13.60 -4.01 -4.84
CA LEU A 103 14.39 -5.16 -4.40
C LEU A 103 15.17 -5.70 -5.60
N GLU A 104 16.30 -5.05 -5.90
CA GLU A 104 17.48 -5.76 -6.40
C GLU A 104 18.30 -6.27 -5.19
#